data_AF-A0A927FIW1-F1
#
_entry.id   AF-A0A927FIW1-F1
#
_cell.length_a   1.000
_cell.length_b   1.000
_cell.length_c   1.000
_cell.angle_alpha   90.00
_cell.angle_beta   90.00
_cell.angle_gamma   90.00
#
_symmetry.space_group_name_H-M   'P 1'
#
loop_
_entity.id
_entity.type
_entity.pdbx_description
1 polymer ?
#
loop_
_entity_poly.entity_id
_entity_poly.type
_entity_poly.pdbx_seq_one_letter_code
_entity_poly.pdbx_strand_id
1 'polypeptide(L)'
;MFPNAKGSEMLSLLATIDPASQATGTVTTGWVQAGSHHTLMALIQTGDLGVNGTVDAKFEQAVDASGTSAKDVAGKAITQLTQVGGGSNKQALINLRPVELDTANGFAYVRLSLTVGVAASQTCAQLMGLNPRYASADASNQAAVSQIV
;
A
#
# COMPACT_ATOMS: atom_id res chain seq x y z
N MET A 1 -23.73 -5.18 2.94
CA MET A 1 -22.90 -5.66 4.06
C MET A 1 -23.38 -7.05 4.39
N PHE A 2 -22.48 -8.03 4.42
CA PHE A 2 -22.79 -9.40 4.86
C PHE A 2 -22.50 -9.49 6.36
N PRO A 3 -23.51 -9.39 7.25
CA PRO A 3 -23.29 -9.23 8.69
C PRO A 3 -22.62 -10.44 9.38
N ASN A 4 -22.54 -11.58 8.70
CA ASN A 4 -21.95 -12.83 9.18
C ASN A 4 -20.61 -13.19 8.48
N ALA A 5 -20.12 -12.36 7.57
CA ALA A 5 -18.86 -12.64 6.88
C ALA A 5 -17.66 -12.44 7.80
N LYS A 6 -16.67 -13.34 7.72
CA LYS A 6 -15.41 -13.21 8.45
C LYS A 6 -14.60 -12.04 7.90
N GLY A 7 -13.78 -11.42 8.73
CA GLY A 7 -12.87 -10.35 8.28
C GLY A 7 -11.96 -10.81 7.14
N SER A 8 -11.45 -12.05 7.20
CA SER A 8 -10.64 -12.67 6.15
C SER A 8 -11.39 -12.95 4.84
N GLU A 9 -12.73 -12.95 4.85
CA GLU A 9 -13.53 -13.08 3.63
C GLU A 9 -13.74 -11.71 2.95
N MET A 10 -13.53 -10.61 3.67
CA MET A 10 -13.77 -9.24 3.22
C MET A 10 -12.50 -8.40 3.03
N LEU A 11 -11.36 -8.86 3.58
CA LEU A 11 -10.07 -8.19 3.50
C LEU A 11 -8.97 -9.16 3.03
N SER A 12 -8.21 -8.75 2.03
CA SER A 12 -7.05 -9.46 1.48
C SER A 12 -5.78 -8.65 1.69
N LEU A 13 -4.68 -9.32 2.02
CA LEU A 13 -3.34 -8.73 2.02
C LEU A 13 -2.72 -8.96 0.65
N LEU A 14 -2.68 -7.92 -0.18
CA LEU A 14 -2.32 -8.02 -1.59
C LEU A 14 -0.81 -7.91 -1.84
N ALA A 15 -0.12 -7.07 -1.08
CA ALA A 15 1.34 -6.93 -1.13
C ALA A 15 1.87 -6.29 0.15
N THR A 16 3.15 -6.50 0.45
CA THR A 16 3.85 -5.87 1.59
C THR A 16 5.14 -5.20 1.19
N ILE A 17 5.52 -4.19 1.96
CA ILE A 17 6.91 -3.82 2.21
C ILE A 17 7.22 -4.35 3.60
N ASP A 18 8.03 -5.40 3.65
CA ASP A 18 8.30 -6.12 4.88
C ASP A 18 9.01 -5.23 5.91
N PRO A 19 8.82 -5.48 7.22
CA PRO A 19 9.44 -4.68 8.27
C PRO A 19 10.96 -4.72 8.19
N ALA A 20 11.58 -3.55 8.04
CA ALA A 20 13.03 -3.41 8.01
C ALA A 20 13.47 -2.01 8.45
N SER A 21 14.75 -1.87 8.80
CA SER A 21 15.41 -0.57 8.80
C SER A 21 15.78 -0.24 7.36
N GLN A 22 14.94 0.54 6.70
CA GLN A 22 15.14 0.92 5.31
C GLN A 22 16.18 2.04 5.22
N ALA A 23 17.16 1.88 4.35
CA ALA A 23 18.10 2.93 4.00
C ALA A 23 17.40 4.05 3.21
N THR A 24 18.07 5.19 3.07
CA THR A 24 17.58 6.29 2.22
C THR A 24 17.35 5.81 0.79
N GLY A 25 16.16 6.08 0.26
CA GLY A 25 15.74 5.61 -1.06
C GLY A 25 14.28 5.20 -1.08
N THR A 26 13.84 4.72 -2.25
CA THR A 26 12.46 4.27 -2.48
C THR A 26 12.40 2.75 -2.51
N VAL A 27 11.46 2.18 -1.76
CA VAL A 27 11.08 0.78 -1.79
C VAL A 27 9.62 0.69 -2.24
N THR A 28 9.33 -0.21 -3.17
CA THR A 28 7.98 -0.38 -3.72
C THR A 28 7.49 -1.79 -3.52
N THR A 29 6.18 -1.97 -3.41
CA THR A 29 5.56 -3.29 -3.58
C THR A 29 5.63 -3.74 -5.04
N GLY A 30 5.26 -4.99 -5.30
CA GLY A 30 4.87 -5.44 -6.64
C GLY A 30 3.59 -4.74 -7.13
N TRP A 31 3.32 -4.85 -8.43
CA TRP A 31 2.10 -4.35 -9.06
C TRP A 31 0.91 -5.27 -8.78
N VAL A 32 -0.22 -4.67 -8.41
CA VAL A 32 -1.46 -5.36 -8.08
C VAL A 32 -2.60 -4.85 -8.94
N GLN A 33 -3.40 -5.75 -9.51
CA GLN A 33 -4.58 -5.37 -10.28
C GLN A 33 -5.66 -4.75 -9.37
N ALA A 34 -6.04 -3.51 -9.64
CA ALA A 34 -6.98 -2.77 -8.79
C ALA A 34 -8.43 -3.22 -8.93
N GLY A 35 -8.80 -3.79 -10.08
CA GLY A 35 -10.18 -4.15 -10.42
C GLY A 35 -10.80 -5.29 -9.60
N SER A 36 -10.00 -6.09 -8.89
CA SER A 36 -10.47 -7.27 -8.16
C SER A 36 -11.23 -6.94 -6.86
N HIS A 37 -11.06 -5.72 -6.34
CA HIS A 37 -11.66 -5.24 -5.10
C HIS A 37 -12.47 -3.95 -5.34
N HIS A 38 -13.44 -3.64 -4.48
CA HIS A 38 -14.16 -2.37 -4.56
C HIS A 38 -13.31 -1.20 -4.07
N THR A 39 -12.44 -1.44 -3.09
CA THR A 39 -11.60 -0.45 -2.43
C THR A 39 -10.27 -1.07 -2.08
N LEU A 40 -9.21 -0.27 -2.12
CA LEU A 40 -7.86 -0.61 -1.74
C LEU A 40 -7.42 0.34 -0.61
N MET A 41 -6.61 -0.16 0.31
CA MET A 41 -6.07 0.62 1.42
C MET A 41 -4.61 0.28 1.61
N ALA A 42 -3.74 1.30 1.61
CA ALA A 42 -2.38 1.14 2.11
C ALA A 42 -2.34 1.51 3.59
N LEU A 43 -1.74 0.65 4.41
CA LEU A 43 -1.32 0.95 5.76
C LEU A 43 0.20 1.08 5.75
N ILE A 44 0.70 2.21 6.22
CA ILE A 44 2.12 2.48 6.39
C ILE A 44 2.36 2.62 7.88
N GLN A 45 3.40 1.95 8.39
CA GLN A 45 3.80 2.06 9.78
C GLN A 45 5.27 2.44 9.86
N THR A 46 5.58 3.38 10.75
CA THR A 46 6.93 3.80 11.08
C THR A 46 7.29 3.32 12.47
N GLY A 47 8.51 2.84 12.66
CA GLY A 47 9.15 2.64 13.96
C GLY A 47 9.99 3.86 14.31
N ASP A 48 11.20 3.63 14.80
CA ASP A 48 12.16 4.73 14.99
C ASP A 48 12.63 5.29 13.65
N LEU A 49 12.53 6.62 13.50
CA LEU A 49 13.10 7.35 12.38
C LEU A 49 14.49 7.82 12.78
N GLY A 50 15.48 7.62 11.90
CA GLY A 50 16.82 8.16 12.11
C GLY A 50 16.81 9.68 12.27
N VAL A 51 17.91 10.26 12.77
CA VAL A 51 17.99 11.71 13.01
C VAL A 51 17.67 12.50 11.75
N ASN A 52 16.67 13.40 11.82
CA ASN A 52 16.11 14.16 10.69
C ASN A 52 15.53 13.29 9.55
N GLY A 53 15.32 12.00 9.80
CA GLY A 53 14.72 11.04 8.88
C GLY A 53 13.32 11.46 8.46
N THR A 54 12.98 11.18 7.21
CA THR A 54 11.64 11.42 6.67
C THR A 54 11.10 10.17 6.01
N VAL A 55 9.78 10.02 6.03
CA VAL A 55 9.07 8.94 5.36
C VAL A 55 7.93 9.54 4.55
N ASP A 56 7.96 9.27 3.25
CA ASP A 56 6.89 9.57 2.31
C ASP A 56 6.31 8.26 1.78
N ALA A 57 5.02 8.26 1.48
CA ALA A 57 4.37 7.12 0.86
C ALA A 57 3.25 7.58 -0.08
N LYS A 58 3.11 6.88 -1.20
CA LYS A 58 2.13 7.19 -2.23
C LYS A 58 1.70 5.96 -3.02
N PHE A 59 0.53 6.04 -3.63
CA PHE A 59 0.12 5.10 -4.66
C PHE A 59 0.66 5.52 -6.01
N GLU A 60 1.16 4.54 -6.74
CA GLU A 60 1.48 4.64 -8.16
C GLU A 60 0.55 3.71 -8.94
N GLN A 61 0.30 4.06 -10.20
CA GLN A 61 -0.55 3.32 -11.12
C GLN A 61 0.21 2.97 -12.40
N ALA A 62 -0.15 1.85 -13.01
CA ALA A 62 0.37 1.38 -14.29
C ALA A 62 -0.73 0.75 -15.15
N VAL A 63 -0.45 0.61 -16.45
CA VAL A 63 -1.34 -0.04 -17.42
C VAL A 63 -1.28 -1.56 -17.30
N ASP A 64 -0.15 -2.11 -16.85
CA ASP A 64 0.08 -3.55 -16.71
C ASP A 64 0.85 -3.92 -15.44
N ALA A 65 1.02 -5.23 -15.22
CA ALA A 65 1.78 -5.78 -14.11
C ALA A 65 3.31 -5.56 -14.20
N SER A 66 3.80 -5.03 -15.33
CA SER A 66 5.22 -4.71 -15.56
C SER A 66 5.56 -3.25 -15.24
N GLY A 67 4.55 -2.43 -14.94
CA GLY A 67 4.74 -1.02 -14.63
C GLY A 67 4.76 -0.10 -15.85
N THR A 68 4.17 -0.52 -16.97
CA THR A 68 4.10 0.32 -18.17
C THR A 68 3.39 1.65 -17.87
N SER A 69 4.04 2.74 -18.25
CA SER A 69 3.59 4.12 -18.03
C SER A 69 3.38 4.49 -16.55
N ALA A 70 4.14 3.88 -15.64
CA ALA A 70 4.04 4.12 -14.21
C ALA A 70 4.02 5.62 -13.85
N LYS A 71 3.00 6.04 -13.12
CA LYS A 71 2.82 7.43 -12.64
C LYS A 71 2.15 7.44 -11.28
N ASP A 72 2.28 8.56 -10.57
CA ASP A 72 1.60 8.74 -9.29
C ASP A 72 0.07 8.80 -9.49
N VAL A 73 -0.66 8.32 -8.49
CA VAL A 73 -2.11 8.55 -8.39
C VAL A 73 -2.31 9.89 -7.67
N ALA A 74 -2.92 10.85 -8.38
CA ALA A 74 -3.09 12.21 -7.87
C ALA A 74 -3.87 12.23 -6.54
N GLY A 75 -3.35 12.96 -5.55
CA GLY A 75 -3.97 13.08 -4.23
C GLY A 75 -3.90 11.81 -3.35
N LYS A 76 -3.13 10.80 -3.76
CA LYS A 76 -2.97 9.53 -3.02
C LYS A 76 -1.56 9.38 -2.46
N ALA A 77 -1.14 10.40 -1.72
CA ALA A 77 0.10 10.43 -0.97
C ALA A 77 -0.18 10.87 0.48
N ILE A 78 0.63 10.40 1.42
CA ILE A 78 0.61 10.91 2.78
C ILE A 78 1.27 12.29 2.83
N THR A 79 0.94 13.08 3.84
CA THR A 79 1.83 14.16 4.26
C THR A 79 3.10 13.53 4.84
N GLN A 80 4.27 14.05 4.45
CA GLN A 80 5.56 13.55 4.89
C GLN A 80 5.61 13.41 6.42
N LEU A 81 5.99 12.23 6.89
CA LEU A 81 6.31 12.01 8.29
C LEU A 81 7.77 12.40 8.50
N THR A 82 8.03 13.27 9.47
CA THR A 82 9.39 13.72 9.79
C THR A 82 9.73 13.33 11.22
N GLN A 83 10.98 12.96 11.47
CA GLN A 83 11.44 12.61 12.82
C GLN A 83 11.20 13.78 13.80
N VAL A 84 11.53 15.00 13.40
CA VAL A 84 11.32 16.23 14.19
C VAL A 84 9.84 16.51 14.45
N GLY A 85 8.97 16.16 13.50
CA GLY A 85 7.52 16.28 13.63
C GLY A 85 6.85 15.15 14.42
N GLY A 86 7.63 14.28 15.07
CA GLY A 86 7.10 13.14 15.81
C GLY A 86 6.62 12.00 14.92
N GLY A 87 7.23 11.80 13.75
CA GLY A 87 6.90 10.75 12.79
C GLY A 87 7.26 9.32 13.23
N SER A 88 7.97 9.14 14.35
CA SER A 88 8.28 7.82 14.90
C SER A 88 7.06 7.15 15.53
N ASN A 89 6.96 5.83 15.39
CA ASN A 89 5.88 5.02 15.95
C ASN A 89 4.48 5.48 15.48
N LYS A 90 4.34 5.80 14.19
CA LYS A 90 3.09 6.32 13.60
C LYS A 90 2.53 5.36 12.55
N GLN A 91 1.24 5.53 12.29
CA GLN A 91 0.53 4.87 11.20
C GLN A 91 -0.05 5.93 10.27
N ALA A 92 0.03 5.68 8.96
CA ALA A 92 -0.63 6.48 7.96
C ALA A 92 -1.43 5.55 7.03
N LEU A 93 -2.62 5.99 6.64
CA LEU A 93 -3.52 5.22 5.79
C LEU A 93 -3.81 6.01 4.52
N ILE A 94 -3.74 5.33 3.37
CA ILE A 94 -4.15 5.90 2.09
C ILE A 94 -5.28 5.03 1.52
N ASN A 95 -6.45 5.63 1.30
CA ASN A 95 -7.58 4.97 0.67
C ASN A 95 -7.58 5.22 -0.84
N LEU A 96 -7.84 4.18 -1.61
CA LEU A 96 -7.90 4.23 -3.06
C LEU A 96 -9.10 3.44 -3.57
N ARG A 97 -9.91 4.05 -4.43
CA ARG A 97 -10.93 3.35 -5.21
C ARG A 97 -10.40 3.13 -6.63
N PRO A 98 -10.71 1.99 -7.28
CA PRO A 98 -10.28 1.76 -8.66
C PRO A 98 -10.73 2.84 -9.64
N VAL A 99 -11.85 3.53 -9.38
CA VAL A 99 -12.35 4.65 -10.20
C VAL A 99 -11.48 5.92 -10.10
N GLU A 100 -10.61 6.01 -9.09
CA GLU A 100 -9.68 7.13 -8.92
C GLU A 100 -8.39 6.93 -9.74
N LEU A 101 -8.26 5.77 -10.40
CA LEU A 101 -7.23 5.54 -11.40
C LEU A 101 -7.59 6.21 -12.72
N ASP A 102 -6.56 6.38 -13.54
CA ASP A 102 -6.68 6.88 -14.90
C ASP A 102 -7.23 5.80 -15.85
N THR A 103 -8.43 5.32 -15.52
CA THR A 103 -9.11 4.21 -16.20
C THR A 103 -9.42 4.51 -17.66
N ALA A 104 -9.63 5.79 -18.01
CA ALA A 104 -9.82 6.25 -19.38
C ALA A 104 -8.57 5.99 -20.26
N ASN A 105 -7.38 6.01 -19.67
CA ASN A 105 -6.12 5.72 -20.34
C ASN A 105 -5.62 4.28 -20.08
N GLY A 106 -6.50 3.39 -19.59
CA GLY A 106 -6.20 1.97 -19.42
C GLY A 106 -5.40 1.61 -18.16
N PHE A 107 -5.24 2.53 -17.21
CA PHE A 107 -4.55 2.23 -15.95
C PHE A 107 -5.42 1.33 -15.06
N ALA A 108 -4.87 0.15 -14.72
CA ALA A 108 -5.59 -0.89 -14.00
C ALA A 108 -4.76 -1.54 -12.88
N TYR A 109 -3.47 -1.21 -12.77
CA TYR A 109 -2.55 -1.75 -11.79
C TYR A 109 -2.08 -0.66 -10.84
N VAL A 110 -1.84 -1.04 -9.59
CA VAL A 110 -1.37 -0.13 -8.53
C VAL A 110 -0.24 -0.76 -7.74
N ARG A 111 0.62 0.08 -7.18
CA ARG A 111 1.60 -0.34 -6.16
C ARG A 111 1.73 0.73 -5.09
N LEU A 112 2.21 0.33 -3.92
CA LEU A 112 2.61 1.25 -2.88
C LEU A 112 4.10 1.57 -3.04
N SER A 113 4.42 2.86 -3.00
CA SER A 113 5.78 3.39 -3.07
C SER A 113 6.07 4.11 -1.75
N LEU A 114 7.12 3.68 -1.05
CA LEU A 114 7.57 4.25 0.22
C LEU A 114 9.00 4.78 0.06
N THR A 115 9.23 6.04 0.41
CA THR A 115 10.53 6.68 0.31
C THR A 115 11.00 7.09 1.69
N VAL A 116 12.21 6.66 2.06
CA VAL A 116 12.91 7.14 3.24
C VAL A 116 13.91 8.21 2.81
N GLY A 117 13.83 9.38 3.45
CA GLY A 117 14.75 10.49 3.26
C GLY A 117 15.70 10.67 4.45
N VAL A 118 16.86 11.27 4.17
CA VAL A 118 17.88 11.71 5.15
C VAL A 118 18.59 10.59 5.91
N ALA A 119 17.87 9.75 6.66
CA ALA A 119 18.45 8.76 7.54
C ALA A 119 17.64 7.46 7.55
N ALA A 120 18.34 6.34 7.72
CA ALA A 120 17.73 5.02 7.79
C ALA A 120 16.64 4.98 8.87
N SER A 121 15.51 4.39 8.53
CA SER A 121 14.28 4.46 9.34
C SER A 121 13.56 3.12 9.34
N GLN A 122 13.03 2.73 10.49
CA GLN A 122 12.24 1.50 10.60
C GLN A 122 10.88 1.73 9.94
N THR A 123 10.55 0.97 8.91
CA THR A 123 9.25 1.06 8.23
C THR A 123 8.72 -0.31 7.85
N CYS A 124 7.41 -0.41 7.76
CA CYS A 124 6.71 -1.49 7.07
C CYS A 124 5.46 -0.92 6.41
N ALA A 125 4.95 -1.62 5.41
CA ALA A 125 3.69 -1.25 4.81
C ALA A 125 2.94 -2.44 4.22
N GLN A 126 1.61 -2.33 4.18
CA GLN A 126 0.71 -3.33 3.66
C GLN A 126 -0.25 -2.68 2.66
N LEU A 127 -0.37 -3.27 1.47
CA LEU A 127 -1.43 -2.99 0.52
C LEU A 127 -2.55 -4.02 0.70
N MET A 128 -3.74 -3.55 1.04
CA MET A 128 -4.91 -4.38 1.30
C MET A 128 -6.01 -4.14 0.28
N GLY A 129 -6.70 -5.21 -0.10
CA GLY A 129 -7.95 -5.17 -0.85
C GLY A 129 -9.13 -5.35 0.08
N LEU A 130 -10.16 -4.53 -0.06
CA LEU A 130 -11.38 -4.63 0.72
C LEU A 130 -12.57 -4.83 -0.19
N ASN A 131 -13.50 -5.68 0.26
CA ASN A 131 -14.72 -6.05 -0.46
C ASN A 131 -14.39 -6.61 -1.85
N PRO A 132 -13.99 -7.89 -1.93
CA PRO A 132 -13.64 -8.54 -3.19
C PRO A 132 -14.88 -8.67 -4.10
N ARG A 133 -14.69 -8.64 -5.42
CA ARG A 133 -15.80 -8.65 -6.40
C ARG A 133 -16.22 -10.03 -6.88
N TYR A 134 -15.27 -10.96 -6.95
CA TYR A 134 -15.43 -12.21 -7.71
C TYR A 134 -15.37 -13.47 -6.84
N ALA A 135 -14.68 -13.41 -5.70
CA ALA A 135 -14.49 -14.51 -4.77
C ALA A 135 -14.32 -13.95 -3.36
N SER A 136 -14.17 -14.82 -2.36
CA SER A 136 -13.76 -14.42 -1.02
C SER A 136 -12.35 -13.83 -1.03
N ALA A 137 -12.07 -12.92 -0.09
CA ALA A 137 -10.84 -12.12 -0.13
C ALA A 137 -9.57 -12.97 0.10
N ASP A 138 -9.69 -14.09 0.81
CA ASP A 138 -8.59 -15.02 1.09
C ASP A 138 -7.96 -15.61 -0.17
N ALA A 139 -8.74 -15.78 -1.24
CA ALA A 139 -8.25 -16.24 -2.55
C ALA A 139 -7.30 -15.22 -3.24
N SER A 140 -7.29 -13.97 -2.79
CA SER A 140 -6.46 -12.89 -3.34
C SER A 140 -5.25 -12.55 -2.47
N ASN A 141 -5.01 -13.28 -1.38
CA ASN A 141 -3.85 -13.03 -0.52
C ASN A 141 -2.53 -13.29 -1.25
N GLN A 142 -1.52 -12.48 -0.95
CA GLN A 142 -0.16 -12.75 -1.38
C GLN A 142 0.37 -14.06 -0.79
N ALA A 143 1.33 -14.68 -1.48
CA ALA A 143 1.92 -15.96 -1.09
C ALA A 143 2.58 -15.96 0.30
N ALA A 144 2.96 -14.79 0.83
CA ALA A 144 3.55 -14.65 2.15
C ALA A 144 2.55 -14.84 3.32
N VAL A 145 1.24 -14.85 3.06
CA VAL A 145 0.23 -15.14 4.09
C VAL A 145 0.29 -16.61 4.47
N SER A 146 0.88 -16.92 5.63
CA SER A 146 1.11 -18.30 6.04
C SER A 146 -0.12 -19.03 6.59
N GLN A 147 -1.07 -18.30 7.20
CA GLN A 147 -2.27 -18.90 7.81
C GLN A 147 -3.40 -17.88 7.98
N ILE A 148 -4.63 -18.39 8.00
CA ILE A 148 -5.86 -17.68 8.34
C ILE A 148 -6.60 -18.59 9.33
N VAL A 149 -6.99 -18.06 10.49
CA VAL A 149 -7.63 -18.81 11.60
C VAL A 149 -9.02 -18.25 11.88
#